data_AF-A0A970DN42-F1
#
_entry.id   AF-A0A970DN42-F1
#
_cell.length_a   1.000
_cell.length_b   1.000
_cell.length_c   1.000
_cell.angle_alpha   90.00
_cell.angle_beta   90.00
_cell.angle_gamma   90.00
#
_symmetry.space_group_name_H-M   'P 1'
#
loop_
_entity.id
_entity.type
_entity.pdbx_description
1 polymer ?
#
loop_
_entity_poly.entity_id
_entity_poly.type
_entity_poly.pdbx_seq_one_letter_code
_entity_poly.pdbx_strand_id
1 'polypeptide(L)' 'MAIYSVIKNDGPGGTLIWQHLEEDFNNDSQLIVAENEEALFVKDGIIVQVFPAGKYTLNTN' A
#
# COMPACT_ATOMS: atom_id res chain seq x y z
N MET A 1 -11.71 5.17 14.07
CA MET A 1 -10.36 4.59 14.19
C MET A 1 -10.50 3.10 13.93
N ALA A 2 -10.10 2.64 12.76
CA ALA A 2 -10.12 1.21 12.44
C ALA A 2 -8.88 0.57 13.07
N ILE A 3 -9.06 -0.55 13.77
CA ILE A 3 -7.96 -1.26 14.43
C ILE A 3 -7.10 -2.00 13.39
N TYR A 4 -7.68 -2.31 12.22
CA TYR A 4 -7.02 -2.94 11.07
C TYR A 4 -7.48 -2.25 9.78
N SER A 5 -6.54 -1.90 8.91
CA SER A 5 -6.82 -1.37 7.57
C SER A 5 -6.37 -2.35 6.49
N VAL A 6 -7.11 -2.34 5.38
CA VAL A 6 -6.72 -3.06 4.15
C VAL A 6 -6.35 -2.02 3.11
N ILE A 7 -5.06 -1.95 2.80
CA ILE A 7 -4.50 -1.07 1.79
C ILE A 7 -4.46 -1.84 0.47
N LYS A 8 -5.02 -1.25 -0.58
CA LYS A 8 -5.01 -1.78 -1.94
C LYS A 8 -5.21 -0.63 -2.93
N ASN A 9 -4.87 -0.86 -4.20
CA ASN A 9 -5.27 0.05 -5.26
C ASN A 9 -6.80 0.03 -5.41
N ASP A 10 -7.47 1.13 -5.09
CA ASP A 10 -8.89 1.35 -5.37
C ASP A 10 -9.12 2.52 -6.34
N GLY A 11 -8.06 2.94 -7.02
CA GLY A 11 -8.08 3.97 -8.04
C GLY A 11 -8.90 3.59 -9.27
N PRO A 12 -9.26 4.59 -10.10
CA PRO A 12 -9.94 4.33 -11.36
C PRO A 12 -9.12 3.41 -12.27
N GLY A 13 -9.78 2.44 -12.90
CA GLY A 13 -9.14 1.55 -13.86
C GLY A 13 -8.48 2.31 -15.02
N GLY A 14 -7.32 1.83 -15.48
CA GLY A 14 -6.53 2.48 -16.53
C GLY A 14 -5.63 3.61 -16.05
N THR A 15 -5.60 3.90 -14.75
CA THR A 15 -4.64 4.83 -14.16
C THR A 15 -3.27 4.16 -14.05
N LEU A 16 -2.20 4.84 -14.49
CA LEU A 16 -0.84 4.32 -14.41
C LEU A 16 -0.25 4.38 -13.00
N ILE A 17 -0.58 5.45 -12.25
CA ILE A 17 -0.10 5.67 -10.88
C ILE A 17 -1.28 6.18 -10.05
N TRP A 18 -1.51 5.53 -8.91
CA TRP A 18 -2.54 5.93 -7.97
C TRP A 18 -1.96 6.06 -6.56
N GLN A 19 -2.33 7.13 -5.85
CA GLN A 19 -1.93 7.38 -4.47
C GLN A 19 -3.09 7.05 -3.54
N HIS A 20 -2.85 6.14 -2.60
CA HIS A 20 -3.80 5.81 -1.54
C HIS A 20 -3.99 7.04 -0.63
N LEU A 21 -5.25 7.41 -0.36
CA LEU A 21 -5.57 8.64 0.39
C LEU A 21 -5.34 8.51 1.90
N GLU A 22 -5.35 7.28 2.43
CA GLU A 22 -5.12 7.02 3.85
C GLU A 22 -3.63 6.80 4.11
N GLU A 23 -3.01 7.74 4.83
CA GLU A 23 -1.58 7.70 5.18
C GLU A 23 -1.34 7.11 6.57
N ASP A 24 -2.36 7.05 7.41
CA ASP A 24 -2.28 6.56 8.78
C ASP A 24 -2.68 5.09 8.86
N PHE A 25 -1.71 4.20 8.71
CA PHE A 25 -1.88 2.76 8.85
C PHE A 25 -0.99 2.19 9.95
N ASN A 26 -1.52 1.19 10.66
CA ASN A 26 -0.88 0.63 11.85
C ASN A 26 -0.16 -0.69 11.55
N ASN A 27 0.61 -1.18 12.53
CA ASN A 27 1.04 -2.58 12.55
C ASN A 27 -0.18 -3.51 12.37
N ASP A 28 0.04 -4.63 11.70
CA ASP A 28 -0.97 -5.64 11.34
C ASP A 28 -1.93 -5.25 10.20
N SER A 29 -1.77 -4.04 9.62
CA SER A 29 -2.47 -3.67 8.38
C SER A 29 -2.12 -4.62 7.24
N GLN A 30 -3.08 -4.85 6.35
CA GLN A 30 -2.91 -5.74 5.21
C GLN A 30 -2.70 -4.92 3.94
N LEU A 31 -1.58 -5.13 3.25
CA LEU A 31 -1.34 -4.61 1.91
C LEU A 31 -1.67 -5.71 0.89
N ILE A 32 -2.55 -5.40 -0.07
CA ILE A 32 -2.89 -6.27 -1.19
C ILE A 32 -2.46 -5.57 -2.48
N VAL A 33 -1.54 -6.19 -3.20
CA VAL A 33 -1.02 -5.72 -4.50
C VAL A 33 -1.52 -6.68 -5.58
N ALA A 34 -2.22 -6.17 -6.60
CA ALA A 34 -2.72 -7.01 -7.69
C ALA A 34 -1.58 -7.51 -8.60
N GLU A 35 -1.86 -8.55 -9.40
CA GLU A 35 -0.84 -9.24 -10.22
C GLU A 35 -0.09 -8.34 -11.21
N ASN A 36 -0.69 -7.24 -11.64
CA ASN A 36 -0.11 -6.30 -12.62
C ASN A 36 0.27 -4.96 -11.99
N GLU A 37 0.50 -4.94 -10.69
CA GLU A 37 0.78 -3.73 -9.92
C GLU A 37 2.02 -3.89 -9.03
N GLU A 38 2.61 -2.75 -8.68
CA GLU A 38 3.60 -2.64 -7.61
C GLU A 38 3.15 -1.54 -6.65
N ALA A 39 3.29 -1.78 -5.34
CA ALA A 39 3.05 -0.74 -4.34
C ALA A 39 4.37 -0.13 -3.88
N LEU A 40 4.44 1.20 -3.88
CA LEU A 40 5.62 1.97 -3.49
C LEU A 40 5.38 2.64 -2.14
N PHE A 41 6.25 2.37 -1.18
CA PHE A 41 6.26 3.09 0.09
C PHE A 41 7.28 4.21 0.01
N VAL A 42 6.80 5.43 0.25
CA VAL A 42 7.60 6.65 0.12
C VAL A 42 7.68 7.34 1.47
N LYS A 43 8.90 7.72 1.87
CA LYS A 43 9.16 8.54 3.06
C LYS A 43 10.07 9.69 2.66
N ASP A 44 9.65 10.92 2.96
CA ASP A 44 10.41 12.15 2.65
C ASP A 44 10.83 12.26 1.17
N GLY A 45 9.94 11.81 0.26
CA GLY A 45 10.18 11.82 -1.18
C GLY A 45 11.07 10.69 -1.71
N ILE A 46 11.49 9.76 -0.85
CA ILE A 46 12.34 8.62 -1.22
C ILE A 46 11.52 7.34 -1.15
N ILE A 47 11.60 6.49 -2.19
CA ILE A 47 11.04 5.14 -2.16
C ILE A 47 11.88 4.31 -1.19
N VAL A 48 11.30 3.94 -0.06
CA VAL A 48 11.95 3.13 0.97
C VAL A 48 11.70 1.64 0.78
N GLN A 49 10.59 1.28 0.11
CA GLN A 49 10.25 -0.11 -0.16
C GLN A 49 9.35 -0.23 -1.39
N VAL A 50 9.54 -1.32 -2.14
CA VAL A 50 8.70 -1.73 -3.27
C VAL A 50 8.11 -3.10 -2.95
N PHE A 51 6.80 -3.23 -3.12
CA PHE A 51 6.08 -4.48 -2.95
C PHE A 51 5.57 -4.96 -4.31
N PRO A 52 6.02 -6.13 -4.81
CA PRO A 52 5.43 -6.75 -5.98
C PRO A 52 4.03 -7.30 -5.65
N ALA A 53 3.37 -7.90 -6.64
CA ALA A 53 2.10 -8.59 -6.47
C ALA A 53 2.10 -9.56 -5.28
N GLY A 54 1.07 -9.48 -4.43
CA GLY A 54 1.01 -10.32 -3.24
C GLY A 54 0.10 -9.77 -2.15
N LYS A 55 0.12 -10.48 -1.01
CA LYS A 55 -0.54 -10.07 0.24
C LYS A 55 0.51 -9.99 1.33
N TYR A 56 0.56 -8.86 2.01
CA TYR A 56 1.57 -8.56 3.02
C TYR A 56 0.88 -8.09 4.30
N THR A 57 1.32 -8.63 5.43
CA THR A 57 1.05 -8.02 6.74
C THR A 57 2.14 -7.01 7.00
N LEU A 58 1.77 -5.75 7.16
CA LEU A 58 2.71 -4.67 7.44
C LEU A 58 3.10 -4.69 8.92
N ASN A 59 4.39 -4.57 9.17
CA ASN A 59 4.96 -4.44 10.49
C ASN A 59 6.08 -3.40 10.43
N THR A 60 6.08 -2.46 11.37
CA THR A 60 7.07 -1.38 11.47
C THR A 60 8.24 -1.71 12.39
N ASN A 61 8.29 -2.93 12.95
CA ASN A 61 9.41 -3.42 13.78
C ASN A 61 10.62 -3.87 12.96
#